data_AF-A0A258IMM7-F1
#
_entry.id   AF-A0A258IMM7-F1
#
_cell.length_a   1.000
_cell.length_b   1.000
_cell.length_c   1.000
_cell.angle_alpha   90.00
_cell.angle_beta   90.00
_cell.angle_gamma   90.00
#
_symmetry.space_group_name_H-M   'P 1'
#
loop_
_entity.id
_entity.type
_entity.pdbx_description
1 polymer ?
#
loop_
_entity_poly.entity_id
_entity_poly.type
_entity_poly.pdbx_seq_one_letter_code
_entity_poly.pdbx_strand_id
1 'polypeptide(L)'
;MSSVDHIRYDLLAQEALRGVVRRVLSDVARDGLPGDHHFYVSFDPRAPGVRLSQRMREKYPEEMTIVLQHQFWDLNVSEHAFEVGLSFGGIPERLLVPFSA
;
A
#
# COMPACT_ATOMS: atom_id res chain seq x y z
N MET A 1 -13.87 33.52 16.43
CA MET A 1 -13.62 32.31 17.23
C MET A 1 -13.95 31.12 16.34
N SER A 2 -12.94 30.37 15.87
CA SER A 2 -13.19 29.25 14.95
C SER A 2 -13.98 28.16 15.68
N SER A 3 -15.08 27.71 15.08
CA SER A 3 -15.78 26.51 15.49
C SER A 3 -14.81 25.34 15.46
N VAL A 4 -14.46 24.81 16.64
CA VAL A 4 -13.71 23.56 16.75
C VAL A 4 -14.64 22.47 16.24
N ASP A 5 -14.30 21.87 15.10
CA ASP A 5 -15.00 20.71 14.58
C ASP A 5 -14.71 19.55 15.54
N HIS A 6 -15.66 19.26 16.44
CA HIS A 6 -15.48 18.30 17.53
C HIS A 6 -15.44 16.85 17.05
N ILE A 7 -15.86 16.60 15.81
CA ILE A 7 -15.79 15.29 15.17
C ILE A 7 -14.78 15.41 14.02
N ARG A 8 -13.66 14.70 14.16
CA ARG A 8 -12.60 14.61 13.14
C ARG A 8 -13.06 13.68 12.00
N TYR A 9 -14.08 14.11 11.26
CA TYR A 9 -14.65 13.35 10.15
C TYR A 9 -13.60 13.01 9.08
N ASP A 10 -12.60 13.89 8.91
CA ASP A 10 -11.42 13.67 8.07
C ASP A 10 -10.68 12.38 8.45
N LEU A 11 -10.40 12.20 9.73
CA LEU A 11 -9.70 11.02 10.23
C LEU A 11 -10.56 9.75 10.12
N LEU A 12 -11.84 9.85 10.49
CA LEU A 12 -12.78 8.72 10.40
C LEU A 12 -12.96 8.24 8.96
N ALA A 13 -13.08 9.17 8.00
CA ALA A 13 -13.17 8.84 6.59
C ALA A 13 -11.88 8.19 6.09
N GLN A 14 -10.72 8.71 6.50
CA GLN A 14 -9.42 8.13 6.13
C GLN A 14 -9.26 6.70 6.67
N GLU A 15 -9.65 6.44 7.91
CA GLU A 15 -9.64 5.10 8.51
C GLU A 15 -10.58 4.14 7.77
N ALA A 16 -11.79 4.57 7.44
CA ALA A 16 -12.74 3.77 6.68
C ALA A 16 -12.18 3.42 5.28
N LEU A 17 -11.57 4.38 4.59
CA LEU A 17 -10.94 4.17 3.28
C LEU A 17 -9.77 3.19 3.36
N ARG A 18 -8.91 3.28 4.38
CA ARG A 18 -7.86 2.28 4.61
C ARG A 18 -8.46 0.88 4.82
N GLY A 19 -9.57 0.79 5.55
CA GLY A 19 -10.32 -0.45 5.72
C GLY A 19 -10.80 -1.06 4.40
N VAL A 20 -11.30 -0.23 3.47
CA VAL A 20 -11.68 -0.66 2.12
C VAL A 20 -10.47 -1.18 1.35
N VAL A 21 -9.35 -0.45 1.34
CA VAL A 21 -8.11 -0.88 0.66
C VAL A 21 -7.63 -2.22 1.19
N ARG A 22 -7.58 -2.39 2.51
CA ARG A 22 -7.19 -3.65 3.14
C ARG A 22 -8.10 -4.79 2.67
N ARG A 23 -9.41 -4.60 2.71
CA ARG A 23 -10.37 -5.63 2.31
C ARG A 23 -10.17 -6.05 0.86
N VAL A 24 -10.01 -5.08 -0.03
CA VAL A 24 -9.77 -5.31 -1.46
C VAL A 24 -8.48 -6.11 -1.67
N LEU A 25 -7.37 -5.71 -1.05
CA LEU A 25 -6.11 -6.44 -1.16
C LEU A 25 -6.20 -7.85 -0.58
N SER A 26 -6.93 -8.05 0.53
CA SER A 26 -7.15 -9.39 1.11
C SER A 26 -7.93 -10.31 0.17
N ASP A 27 -8.94 -9.77 -0.53
CA ASP A 27 -9.70 -10.53 -1.51
C ASP A 27 -8.82 -10.87 -2.73
N VAL A 28 -7.97 -9.94 -3.18
CA VAL A 28 -6.98 -10.18 -4.26
C VAL A 28 -5.93 -11.23 -3.87
N ALA A 29 -5.45 -11.20 -2.63
CA ALA A 29 -4.48 -12.19 -2.14
C ALA A 29 -5.06 -13.62 -2.13
N ARG A 30 -6.37 -13.74 -1.90
CA ARG A 30 -7.07 -15.03 -1.82
C ARG A 30 -7.53 -15.54 -3.18
N ASP A 31 -8.17 -14.68 -3.96
CA ASP A 31 -8.93 -15.06 -5.16
C ASP A 31 -8.23 -14.62 -6.47
N GLY A 32 -7.15 -13.82 -6.36
CA GLY A 32 -6.52 -13.16 -7.49
C GLY A 32 -7.23 -11.87 -7.91
N LEU A 33 -6.69 -11.19 -8.92
CA LEU A 33 -7.33 -9.99 -9.49
C LEU A 33 -8.54 -10.39 -10.34
N PRO A 34 -9.73 -9.81 -10.11
CA PRO A 34 -10.87 -10.03 -10.99
C PRO A 34 -10.63 -9.35 -12.35
N GLY A 35 -10.83 -10.07 -13.46
CA GLY A 35 -10.72 -9.51 -14.81
C GLY A 35 -9.38 -8.78 -15.06
N ASP A 36 -9.47 -7.60 -15.68
CA ASP A 36 -8.31 -6.74 -16.00
C ASP A 36 -8.05 -5.66 -14.92
N HIS A 37 -8.56 -5.85 -13.70
CA HIS A 37 -8.38 -4.89 -12.63
C HIS A 37 -6.90 -4.79 -12.21
N HIS A 38 -6.44 -3.57 -11.94
CA HIS A 38 -5.12 -3.30 -11.39
C HIS A 38 -5.20 -2.15 -10.38
N PHE A 39 -4.30 -2.17 -9.40
CA PHE A 39 -4.27 -1.17 -8.34
C PHE A 39 -2.99 -0.35 -8.41
N TYR A 40 -3.14 0.97 -8.30
CA TYR A 40 -2.04 1.88 -8.01
C TYR A 40 -2.03 2.12 -6.51
N VAL A 41 -0.90 1.82 -5.87
CA VAL A 41 -0.70 2.06 -4.44
C VAL A 41 0.48 3.02 -4.27
N SER A 42 0.19 4.21 -3.77
CA SER A 42 1.16 5.26 -3.47
C SER A 42 1.35 5.35 -1.96
N PHE A 43 2.60 5.47 -1.51
CA PHE A 43 2.96 5.54 -0.07
C PHE A 43 4.26 6.32 0.12
N ASP A 44 4.52 6.83 1.33
CA ASP A 44 5.81 7.44 1.70
C ASP A 44 6.83 6.32 1.98
N PRO A 45 7.93 6.19 1.21
CA PRO A 45 8.93 5.14 1.37
C PRO A 45 9.73 5.23 2.68
N ARG A 46 9.60 6.34 3.39
CA ARG A 46 10.25 6.65 4.67
C ARG A 46 9.29 6.49 5.85
N ALA A 47 8.01 6.21 5.62
CA ALA A 47 7.05 6.02 6.70
C ALA A 47 7.48 4.88 7.64
N PRO A 48 7.22 4.99 8.96
CA PRO A 48 7.58 3.96 9.93
C PRO A 48 7.02 2.58 9.55
N GLY A 49 7.87 1.56 9.60
CA GLY A 49 7.49 0.17 9.28
C GLY A 49 7.63 -0.20 7.81
N VAL A 50 7.80 0.77 6.91
CA VAL A 50 8.02 0.50 5.49
C VAL A 50 9.37 -0.20 5.24
N ARG A 51 9.34 -1.38 4.62
CA ARG A 51 10.54 -2.14 4.24
C ARG A 51 10.69 -2.19 2.73
N LEU A 52 11.77 -1.57 2.26
CA LEU A 52 12.29 -1.67 0.90
C LEU A 52 13.82 -1.63 0.90
N SER A 53 14.42 -2.10 -0.18
CA SER A 53 15.86 -2.03 -0.41
C SER A 53 16.36 -0.58 -0.43
N GLN A 54 17.63 -0.38 -0.07
CA GLN A 54 18.25 0.95 -0.09
C GLN A 54 18.19 1.58 -1.48
N ARG A 55 18.42 0.77 -2.53
CA ARG A 55 18.30 1.19 -3.93
C ARG A 55 16.93 1.79 -4.25
N MET A 56 15.84 1.19 -3.74
CA MET A 56 14.50 1.72 -3.97
C MET A 56 14.26 3.02 -3.19
N ARG A 57 14.78 3.14 -1.96
CA ARG A 57 14.68 4.40 -1.17
C ARG A 57 15.42 5.55 -1.83
N GLU A 58 16.60 5.28 -2.37
CA GLU A 58 17.40 6.29 -3.08
C GLU A 58 16.74 6.71 -4.39
N LYS A 59 16.11 5.76 -5.10
CA LYS A 59 15.43 6.03 -6.37
C LYS A 59 14.10 6.74 -6.19
N TYR A 60 13.37 6.45 -5.10
CA TYR A 60 12.06 7.01 -4.78
C TYR A 60 12.11 7.60 -3.36
N PRO A 61 12.64 8.82 -3.18
CA PRO A 61 12.90 9.37 -1.85
C PRO A 61 11.70 10.04 -1.17
N GLU A 62 10.68 10.43 -1.94
CA GLU A 62 9.52 11.19 -1.43
C GLU A 62 8.22 10.40 -1.50
N GLU A 63 7.92 9.82 -2.66
CA GLU A 63 6.73 9.01 -2.88
C GLU A 63 7.08 7.84 -3.79
N MET A 64 6.55 6.66 -3.47
CA MET A 64 6.66 5.48 -4.33
C MET A 64 5.26 5.01 -4.70
N THR A 65 5.02 4.86 -6.00
CA THR A 65 3.79 4.26 -6.53
C THR A 65 4.12 2.90 -7.13
N ILE A 66 3.44 1.86 -6.67
CA ILE A 66 3.52 0.51 -7.22
C ILE A 66 2.22 0.14 -7.94
N VAL A 67 2.33 -0.75 -8.92
CA VAL A 67 1.17 -1.27 -9.66
C VAL A 67 1.02 -2.76 -9.37
N LEU A 68 -0.11 -3.14 -8.78
CA LEU A 68 -0.49 -4.54 -8.59
C LEU A 68 -1.36 -4.97 -9.78
N GLN A 69 -0.73 -5.67 -10.73
CA GLN A 69 -1.36 -6.20 -11.94
C GLN A 69 -0.99 -7.69 -12.10
N HIS A 70 -0.51 -8.15 -13.26
CA HIS A 70 -0.21 -9.55 -13.52
C HIS A 70 1.15 -10.00 -12.96
N GLN A 71 2.04 -9.06 -12.63
CA GLN A 71 3.44 -9.34 -12.27
C GLN A 71 3.73 -8.99 -10.80
N PHE A 72 3.03 -9.66 -9.90
CA PHE A 72 3.38 -9.70 -8.48
C PHE A 72 3.28 -11.14 -7.97
N TRP A 73 3.90 -11.41 -6.83
CA TRP A 73 3.81 -12.70 -6.15
C TRP A 73 3.87 -12.50 -4.64
N ASP A 74 3.60 -13.57 -3.88
CA ASP A 74 3.64 -13.59 -2.42
C ASP A 74 2.86 -12.42 -1.77
N LEU A 75 1.73 -12.01 -2.35
CA LEU A 75 0.87 -10.99 -1.76
C LEU A 75 0.29 -11.53 -0.45
N ASN A 76 0.74 -10.98 0.66
CA ASN A 76 0.24 -11.31 1.99
C ASN A 76 -0.33 -10.04 2.63
N VAL A 77 -1.55 -10.14 3.16
CA VAL A 77 -2.26 -9.00 3.74
C VAL A 77 -2.57 -9.30 5.19
N SER A 78 -2.02 -8.49 6.08
CA SER A 78 -2.28 -8.52 7.52
C SER A 78 -3.28 -7.44 7.92
N GLU A 79 -3.54 -7.30 9.22
CA GLU A 79 -4.36 -6.22 9.73
C GLU A 79 -3.73 -4.83 9.54
N HIS A 80 -2.40 -4.73 9.59
CA HIS A 80 -1.69 -3.44 9.67
C HIS A 80 -0.86 -3.11 8.42
N ALA A 81 -0.51 -4.11 7.63
CA ALA A 81 0.36 -3.96 6.47
C ALA A 81 0.05 -5.01 5.40
N PHE A 82 0.48 -4.74 4.18
CA PHE A 82 0.62 -5.77 3.15
C PHE A 82 2.09 -5.97 2.80
N GLU A 83 2.39 -7.16 2.33
CA GLU A 83 3.68 -7.56 1.81
C GLU A 83 3.50 -8.10 0.40
N VAL A 84 4.40 -7.74 -0.51
CA VAL A 84 4.30 -8.15 -1.92
C VAL A 84 5.67 -8.25 -2.58
N GLY A 85 5.84 -9.25 -3.42
CA GLY A 85 6.97 -9.38 -4.33
C GLY A 85 6.68 -8.71 -5.68
N LEU A 86 7.60 -7.86 -6.15
CA LEU A 86 7.52 -7.16 -7.43
C LEU A 86 8.87 -7.21 -8.14
N SER A 87 8.90 -6.97 -9.45
CA SER A 87 10.14 -6.85 -10.22
C SER A 87 10.37 -5.42 -10.68
N PHE A 88 11.50 -4.83 -10.30
CA PHE A 88 11.89 -3.48 -10.72
C PHE A 88 13.11 -3.58 -11.64
N GLY A 89 12.89 -3.32 -12.94
CA GLY A 89 13.94 -3.43 -13.95
C GLY A 89 14.52 -4.86 -14.06
N GLY A 90 13.66 -5.87 -13.91
CA GLY A 90 14.07 -7.29 -13.93
C GLY A 90 14.64 -7.82 -12.62
N ILE A 91 14.72 -6.98 -11.58
CA ILE A 91 15.28 -7.36 -10.29
C ILE A 91 14.13 -7.56 -9.29
N PRO A 92 13.95 -8.78 -8.75
CA PRO A 92 12.97 -9.07 -7.71
C PRO A 92 13.21 -8.22 -6.46
N GLU A 93 12.14 -7.65 -5.91
CA GLU A 93 12.11 -6.87 -4.68
C GLU A 93 10.90 -7.30 -3.85
N ARG A 94 11.08 -7.36 -2.54
CA ARG A 94 10.02 -7.66 -1.58
C ARG A 94 9.73 -6.41 -0.76
N LEU A 95 8.49 -5.95 -0.82
CA LEU A 95 8.04 -4.74 -0.15
C LEU A 95 7.14 -5.10 1.01
N LEU A 96 7.32 -4.43 2.15
CA LEU A 96 6.33 -4.40 3.24
C LEU A 96 5.87 -2.97 3.44
N VAL A 97 4.57 -2.74 3.32
CA VAL A 97 3.96 -1.40 3.37
C VAL A 97 2.81 -1.39 4.38
N PRO A 98 2.96 -0.67 5.51
CA PRO A 98 1.86 -0.41 6.44
C PRO A 98 0.73 0.38 5.77
N PHE A 99 -0.52 0.13 6.15
CA PHE A 99 -1.67 0.90 5.63
C PHE A 99 -1.70 2.36 6.10
N SER A 100 -0.86 2.72 7.06
CA SER A 100 -0.67 4.08 7.57
C SER A 100 0.48 4.84 6.89
N ALA A 101 1.18 4.21 5.94
CA ALA A 101 2.31 4.79 5.22
C ALA A 101 1.87 5.74 4.09
#